data_AF-A0A2S6A2C6-F1
#
_entry.id   AF-A0A2S6A2C6-F1
#
_cell.length_a   1.000
_cell.length_b   1.000
_cell.length_c   1.000
_cell.angle_alpha   90.00
_cell.angle_beta   90.00
_cell.angle_gamma   90.00
#
_symmetry.space_group_name_H-M   'P 1'
#
loop_
_entity.id
_entity.type
_entity.pdbx_description
1 polymer ?
#
loop_
_entity_poly.entity_id
_entity_poly.type
_entity_poly.pdbx_seq_one_letter_code
_entity_poly.pdbx_strand_id
1 'polypeptide(L)' 'MRQQGLSEEQIDQAADLYEEGLTLKQVGAKLGADAGTVRLALIRRGVRMRAAVVRRTSNA' A
#
# COMPACT_ATOMS: atom_id res chain seq x y z
N MET A 1 -4.98 -20.46 -11.81
CA MET A 1 -3.64 -19.84 -11.74
C MET A 1 -3.44 -19.35 -10.32
N ARG A 2 -2.39 -19.80 -9.62
CA ARG A 2 -2.13 -19.35 -8.24
C ARG A 2 -1.66 -17.91 -8.34
N GLN A 3 -2.45 -16.96 -7.87
CA GLN A 3 -1.99 -15.60 -7.65
C GLN A 3 -0.92 -15.70 -6.56
N GLN A 4 0.35 -15.85 -6.96
CA GLN A 4 1.45 -15.63 -6.05
C GLN A 4 1.27 -14.19 -5.56
N GLY A 5 1.10 -14.03 -4.25
CA GLY A 5 1.00 -12.69 -3.66
C GLY A 5 2.24 -11.87 -3.98
N LEU A 6 2.19 -10.56 -3.71
CA LEU A 6 3.34 -9.66 -3.78
C LEU A 6 4.57 -10.34 -3.17
N SER A 7 5.71 -10.30 -3.87
CA SER A 7 6.99 -10.75 -3.30
C SER A 7 7.38 -9.88 -2.11
N GLU A 8 8.24 -10.38 -1.22
CA GLU A 8 8.69 -9.59 -0.05
C GLU A 8 9.24 -8.22 -0.45
N GLU A 9 10.01 -8.14 -1.54
CA GLU A 9 10.52 -6.88 -2.09
C GLU A 9 9.39 -5.93 -2.54
N GLN A 10 8.35 -6.46 -3.20
CA GLN A 10 7.20 -5.64 -3.57
C GLN A 10 6.37 -5.20 -2.36
N ILE A 11 6.37 -5.99 -1.27
CA ILE A 11 5.69 -5.62 -0.02
C ILE A 11 6.45 -4.50 0.69
N ASP A 12 7.77 -4.58 0.75
CA ASP A 12 8.60 -3.53 1.34
C ASP A 12 8.47 -2.25 0.50
N GLN A 13 8.54 -2.34 -0.83
CA GLN A 13 8.27 -1.19 -1.72
C GLN A 13 6.85 -0.64 -1.56
N ALA A 14 5.85 -1.50 -1.34
CA ALA A 14 4.49 -1.06 -1.05
C ALA A 14 4.39 -0.29 0.27
N ALA A 15 5.16 -0.68 1.28
CA ALA A 15 5.20 -0.02 2.58
C ALA A 15 5.81 1.37 2.45
N ASP A 16 6.96 1.49 1.79
CA ASP A 16 7.64 2.77 1.54
C ASP A 16 6.72 3.76 0.82
N LEU A 17 6.10 3.33 -0.29
CA LEU A 17 5.17 4.17 -1.05
C LEU A 17 3.94 4.56 -0.22
N TYR A 18 3.45 3.66 0.64
CA TYR A 18 2.33 3.96 1.52
C TYR A 18 2.69 4.98 2.61
N GLU A 19 3.91 4.92 3.13
CA GLU A 19 4.48 5.87 4.11
C GLU A 19 4.76 7.24 3.49
N GLU A 20 5.16 7.30 2.22
CA GLU A 20 5.24 8.52 1.41
C GLU A 20 3.86 9.20 1.19
N GLY A 21 2.77 8.53 1.59
CA GLY A 21 1.41 9.04 1.54
C GLY A 21 0.59 8.56 0.35
N LEU A 22 1.16 7.74 -0.53
CA LEU A 22 0.42 7.19 -1.67
C LEU A 22 -0.70 6.28 -1.20
N THR A 23 -1.86 6.41 -1.84
CA THR A 23 -3.01 5.54 -1.57
C THR A 23 -2.74 4.11 -2.02
N LEU A 24 -3.39 3.13 -1.41
CA LEU A 24 -3.28 1.71 -1.80
C LEU A 24 -3.52 1.47 -3.29
N LYS A 25 -4.39 2.27 -3.92
CA LYS A 25 -4.65 2.22 -5.37
C LYS A 25 -3.46 2.68 -6.19
N GLN A 26 -2.79 3.76 -5.78
CA GLN A 26 -1.58 4.26 -6.45
C GLN A 26 -0.41 3.31 -6.26
N VAL A 27 -0.25 2.76 -5.06
CA VAL A 27 0.75 1.73 -4.76
C VAL A 27 0.51 0.49 -5.63
N GLY A 28 -0.73 0.00 -5.67
CA GLY A 28 -1.10 -1.14 -6.50
C GLY A 28 -0.85 -0.90 -7.99
N ALA A 29 -1.22 0.27 -8.50
CA ALA A 29 -0.95 0.64 -9.90
C ALA A 29 0.55 0.65 -10.24
N LYS A 30 1.42 1.05 -9.30
CA LYS A 30 2.88 1.01 -9.47
C LYS A 30 3.45 -0.41 -9.46
N LEU A 31 2.88 -1.29 -8.64
CA LEU A 31 3.34 -2.67 -8.45
C LEU A 31 2.66 -3.69 -9.36
N GLY A 32 1.68 -3.27 -10.18
CA GLY A 32 0.86 -4.17 -10.99
C GLY A 32 -0.07 -5.05 -10.15
N ALA A 33 -0.46 -4.58 -8.97
CA ALA A 33 -1.29 -5.32 -8.01
C ALA A 33 -2.59 -4.56 -7.68
N ASP A 34 -3.64 -5.29 -7.33
CA ASP A 34 -4.86 -4.67 -6.84
C ASP A 34 -4.67 -4.06 -5.47
N ALA A 35 -5.40 -2.98 -5.19
CA ALA A 35 -5.35 -2.30 -3.89
C ALA A 35 -5.69 -3.24 -2.71
N GLY A 36 -6.54 -4.25 -2.95
CA GLY A 36 -6.85 -5.28 -1.96
C GLY A 36 -5.67 -6.20 -1.65
N THR A 37 -4.91 -6.58 -2.69
CA THR A 37 -3.68 -7.38 -2.57
C THR A 37 -2.62 -6.62 -1.80
N VAL A 38 -2.42 -5.33 -2.13
CA VAL A 38 -1.51 -4.44 -1.40
C VAL A 38 -1.92 -4.32 0.06
N ARG A 39 -3.21 -4.06 0.34
CA ARG A 39 -3.72 -3.96 1.72
C ARG A 39 -3.45 -5.23 2.52
N LEU A 40 -3.75 -6.39 1.95
CA LEU A 40 -3.56 -7.67 2.63
C LEU A 40 -2.08 -7.94 2.90
N ALA A 41 -1.21 -7.61 1.95
CA ALA A 41 0.22 -7.77 2.08
C ALA A 41 0.81 -6.86 3.18
N LEU A 42 0.42 -5.59 3.21
CA LEU A 42 0.83 -4.65 4.26
C LEU A 42 0.36 -5.12 5.66
N ILE A 43 -0.88 -5.61 5.78
CA ILE A 43 -1.40 -6.16 7.05
C ILE A 43 -0.61 -7.39 7.47
N ARG A 44 -0.32 -8.32 6.54
CA ARG A 44 0.49 -9.51 6.83
C ARG A 44 1.91 -9.17 7.26
N ARG A 45 2.48 -8.08 6.72
CA ARG A 45 3.77 -7.55 7.11
C ARG A 45 3.76 -6.84 8.47
N GLY A 46 2.58 -6.54 9.01
CA GLY A 46 2.40 -5.80 10.26
C GLY A 46 2.47 -4.28 10.10
N VAL A 47 2.40 -3.77 8.86
CA VAL A 47 2.35 -2.32 8.60
C VAL A 47 1.05 -1.77 9.19
N ARG A 48 1.19 -0.79 10.10
CA ARG A 48 0.04 -0.15 10.72
C ARG A 48 -0.68 0.67 9.66
N MET A 49 -1.88 0.22 9.30
CA MET A 49 -2.74 0.96 8.38
C MET A 49 -2.95 2.37 8.92
N ARG A 50 -2.63 3.39 8.11
CA ARG A 50 -2.97 4.77 8.43
C ARG A 50 -4.49 4.79 8.59
N ALA A 51 -4.96 5.09 9.80
CA ALA A 51 -6.34 5.54 9.97
C ALA A 51 -6.49 6.67 8.96
N ALA A 52 -7.46 6.55 8.05
CA ALA A 52 -7.65 7.53 7.00
C ALA A 52 -7.81 8.90 7.68
N VAL A 53 -6.72 9.66 7.77
CA VAL A 53 -6.73 10.98 8.34
C VAL A 53 -7.61 11.76 7.38
N VAL A 54 -8.78 12.13 7.88
CA VAL A 54 -9.64 13.16 7.31
C VAL A 54 -8.69 14.26 6.86
N ARG A 55 -8.55 14.45 5.54
CA ARG A 55 -7.72 15.51 4.95
C ARG A 55 -8.22 16.84 5.53
N ARG A 56 -7.57 17.33 6.59
CA ARG A 56 -7.49 18.76 6.83
C ARG A 56 -6.43 19.26 5.87
N THR A 57 -6.93 19.98 4.88
CA THR A 57 -6.22 20.94 4.03
C THR A 57 -5.00 21.56 4.70
N SER A 58 -3.87 21.54 4.00
CA SER A 58 -2.80 22.56 4.06
C SER A 58 -2.11 22.50 2.69
N ASN A 59 -2.42 23.40 1.77
CA ASN A 59 -1.99 24.80 1.63
C ASN A 59 -0.51 24.88 1.20
N ALA A 60 -0.32 25.13 -0.09
CA ALA A 60 0.81 25.84 -0.67
C ALA A 60 0.21 26.83 -1.67
#